data_AF-A0A7C1NM93-F1
#
_entry.id   AF-A0A7C1NM93-F1
#
_cell.length_a   1.000
_cell.length_b   1.000
_cell.length_c   1.000
_cell.angle_alpha   90.00
_cell.angle_beta   90.00
_cell.angle_gamma   90.00
#
_symmetry.space_group_name_H-M   'P 1'
#
loop_
_entity.id
_entity.type
_entity.pdbx_description
1 polymer ?
#
loop_
_entity_poly.entity_id
_entity_poly.type
_entity_poly.pdbx_seq_one_letter_code
_entity_poly.pdbx_strand_id
1 'polypeptide(L)'
;MSAEAITWIFWSYFVGSLPFGYWITKLTSKKNLLSIGYKKSSGSNVIKYVGKAQGVSTILLDVAKGFLVVFLAQQLGLADWVLIASGLAVVIGHNWSPFINFAGGRGIASLMGAFLAFSFPITFLSLLLFVAVFAVWDASIGTLLVFPTVILLSYMRGEFETIGIFALLVLIPVLLKRLTPFSEILNINLFVRYLLRDGDDAVFDFRIVRRYPSIFNRIKGKVPQVLSLSAQDMAEILSASAHKIIVHQEEVNQINVFPVADKDTGYNLSATTIGIESAIAKKEYKTFRSLAKDVRLAAVRSARGNAGMIYVGFLLGLFERLEKEKTKIDADTFAEALKVSVTQARSAIHNPVDGTMLDVISATAKGAEEYVKEGNNIIELLEHSHKEARIALKETTEKLEVLKKNNVVDAGALGFVRILESFIESTKGEVPAVSIMAPINLITEQPPPKYRYCLQIGFDKNGGDIQQLKEDLSLLGNSMEVIEAEGRVRLHIHCDSPESVKAELSFAKDINIHIED
;
A
#
# COMPACT_ATOMS: atom_id res chain seq x y z
N MET A 1 -45.64 21.15 6.96
CA MET A 1 -44.95 20.97 5.67
C MET A 1 -45.98 20.71 4.60
N SER A 2 -45.96 21.43 3.48
CA SER A 2 -46.86 21.14 2.34
C SER A 2 -46.41 19.85 1.63
N ALA A 3 -47.36 19.11 1.03
CA ALA A 3 -47.07 17.89 0.28
C ALA A 3 -46.13 18.15 -0.92
N GLU A 4 -46.21 19.34 -1.51
CA GLU A 4 -45.33 19.81 -2.58
C GLU A 4 -43.88 19.89 -2.12
N ALA A 5 -43.61 20.44 -0.92
CA ALA A 5 -42.26 20.54 -0.38
C ALA A 5 -41.63 19.16 -0.14
N ILE A 6 -42.41 18.22 0.41
CA ILE A 6 -41.95 16.84 0.63
C ILE A 6 -41.60 16.17 -0.71
N THR A 7 -42.50 16.28 -1.68
CA THR A 7 -42.33 15.69 -3.02
C THR A 7 -41.07 16.21 -3.69
N TRP A 8 -40.82 17.52 -3.58
CA TRP A 8 -39.64 18.15 -4.14
C TRP A 8 -38.32 17.68 -3.50
N ILE A 9 -38.31 17.48 -2.18
CA ILE A 9 -37.14 16.96 -1.46
C ILE A 9 -36.83 15.52 -1.89
N PHE A 10 -37.84 14.65 -2.02
CA PHE A 10 -37.65 13.29 -2.52
C PHE A 10 -37.14 13.26 -3.96
N TRP A 11 -37.69 14.12 -4.81
CA TRP A 11 -37.21 14.27 -6.18
C TRP A 11 -35.75 14.76 -6.22
N SER A 12 -35.38 15.70 -5.35
CA SER A 12 -34.01 16.19 -5.22
C SER A 12 -33.03 15.08 -4.81
N TYR A 13 -33.43 14.21 -3.88
CA TYR A 13 -32.65 13.02 -3.52
C TYR A 13 -32.48 12.08 -4.72
N PHE A 14 -33.58 11.77 -5.43
CA PHE A 14 -33.54 10.89 -6.60
C PHE A 14 -32.60 11.40 -7.70
N VAL A 15 -32.69 12.69 -8.03
CA VAL A 15 -31.79 13.35 -8.98
C VAL A 15 -30.33 13.29 -8.50
N GLY A 16 -30.09 13.54 -7.21
CA GLY A 16 -28.77 13.40 -6.60
C GLY A 16 -28.20 12.00 -6.70
N SER A 17 -29.06 11.00 -6.59
CA SER A 17 -28.69 9.58 -6.64
C SER A 17 -28.24 9.07 -8.00
N LEU A 18 -28.42 9.82 -9.09
CA LEU A 18 -27.93 9.40 -10.41
C LEU A 18 -26.39 9.27 -10.40
N PRO A 19 -25.83 8.05 -10.54
CA PRO A 19 -24.41 7.79 -10.32
C PRO A 19 -23.60 7.94 -11.63
N PHE A 20 -23.55 9.16 -12.17
CA PHE A 20 -22.94 9.44 -13.47
C PHE A 20 -21.53 8.88 -13.63
N GLY A 21 -20.67 9.03 -12.62
CA GLY A 21 -19.30 8.49 -12.67
C GLY A 21 -19.26 6.96 -12.86
N TYR A 22 -20.17 6.24 -12.21
CA TYR A 22 -20.28 4.79 -12.35
C TYR A 22 -20.79 4.41 -13.75
N TRP A 23 -21.85 5.06 -14.24
CA TRP A 23 -22.40 4.78 -15.58
C TRP A 23 -21.42 5.10 -16.70
N ILE A 24 -20.77 6.27 -16.65
CA ILE A 24 -19.77 6.67 -17.64
C ILE A 24 -18.60 5.67 -17.65
N THR A 25 -18.11 5.28 -16.48
CA THR A 25 -17.02 4.29 -16.39
C THR A 25 -17.43 2.94 -16.97
N LYS A 26 -18.62 2.46 -16.62
CA LYS A 26 -19.15 1.18 -17.10
C LYS A 26 -19.36 1.17 -18.62
N LEU A 27 -19.89 2.25 -19.19
CA LEU A 27 -20.15 2.38 -20.63
C LEU A 27 -18.87 2.54 -21.45
N THR A 28 -17.88 3.29 -20.96
CA THR A 28 -16.68 3.64 -21.75
C THR A 28 -15.52 2.67 -21.56
N SER A 29 -15.41 2.01 -20.42
CA SER A 29 -14.23 1.18 -20.08
C SER A 29 -14.54 -0.25 -19.66
N LYS A 30 -15.83 -0.60 -19.44
CA LYS A 30 -16.29 -1.87 -18.86
C LYS A 30 -15.68 -2.22 -17.48
N LYS A 31 -14.93 -1.31 -16.86
CA LYS A 31 -14.40 -1.47 -15.50
C LYS A 31 -15.49 -1.25 -14.46
N ASN A 32 -15.34 -1.90 -13.30
CA ASN A 32 -16.15 -1.58 -12.13
C ASN A 32 -15.50 -0.43 -11.34
N LEU A 33 -16.10 0.76 -11.37
CA LEU A 33 -15.53 1.94 -10.69
C LEU A 33 -15.45 1.78 -9.17
N LEU A 34 -16.34 0.96 -8.58
CA LEU A 34 -16.38 0.75 -7.13
C LEU A 34 -15.30 -0.23 -6.64
N SER A 35 -14.61 -0.91 -7.54
CA SER A 35 -13.50 -1.79 -7.21
C SER A 35 -12.12 -1.20 -7.53
N ILE A 36 -12.05 0.05 -8.00
CA ILE A 36 -10.80 0.72 -8.39
C ILE A 36 -10.63 2.07 -7.68
N GLY A 37 -9.38 2.40 -7.37
CA GLY A 37 -9.01 3.67 -6.75
C GLY A 37 -9.73 3.92 -5.43
N TYR A 38 -10.38 5.07 -5.31
CA TYR A 38 -11.07 5.50 -4.09
C TYR A 38 -12.36 4.73 -3.77
N LYS A 39 -12.74 3.73 -4.58
CA LYS A 39 -14.00 2.96 -4.45
C LYS A 39 -15.25 3.85 -4.35
N LYS A 40 -15.18 5.03 -4.97
CA LYS A 40 -16.23 6.07 -4.97
C LYS A 40 -16.57 6.44 -6.41
N SER A 41 -17.81 6.86 -6.64
CA SER A 41 -18.27 7.29 -7.97
C SER A 41 -17.86 8.74 -8.32
N SER A 42 -16.98 9.36 -7.54
CA SER A 42 -16.53 10.74 -7.73
C SER A 42 -15.76 10.93 -9.04
N GLY A 43 -15.95 12.06 -9.70
CA GLY A 43 -15.22 12.40 -10.93
C GLY A 43 -13.69 12.38 -10.79
N SER A 44 -13.13 12.73 -9.62
CA SER A 44 -11.69 12.60 -9.35
C SER A 44 -11.18 11.15 -9.46
N ASN A 45 -11.98 10.17 -9.02
CA ASN A 45 -11.66 8.74 -9.18
C ASN A 45 -11.67 8.35 -10.68
N VAL A 46 -12.65 8.86 -11.42
CA VAL A 46 -12.77 8.62 -12.87
C VAL A 46 -11.58 9.24 -13.63
N ILE A 47 -11.16 10.46 -13.30
CA ILE A 47 -9.97 11.10 -13.91
C ILE A 47 -8.72 10.24 -13.69
N LYS A 48 -8.49 9.78 -12.46
CA LYS A 48 -7.25 9.07 -12.08
C LYS A 48 -7.19 7.65 -12.66
N TYR A 49 -8.32 6.93 -12.75
CA TYR A 49 -8.31 5.48 -13.07
C TYR A 49 -9.05 5.07 -14.35
N VAL A 50 -9.75 5.99 -15.00
CA VAL A 50 -10.50 5.74 -16.24
C VAL A 50 -10.02 6.64 -17.38
N GLY A 51 -10.06 7.96 -17.19
CA GLY A 51 -9.60 8.92 -18.18
C GLY A 51 -10.09 10.35 -17.90
N LYS A 52 -9.31 11.33 -18.37
CA LYS A 52 -9.56 12.75 -18.11
C LYS A 52 -10.91 13.22 -18.67
N ALA A 53 -11.23 12.86 -19.91
CA ALA A 53 -12.48 13.27 -20.55
C ALA A 53 -13.71 12.74 -19.79
N GLN A 54 -13.70 11.44 -19.47
CA GLN A 54 -14.75 10.77 -18.70
C GLN A 54 -14.95 11.40 -17.33
N GLY A 55 -13.85 11.72 -16.65
CA GLY A 55 -13.88 12.34 -15.34
C GLY A 55 -14.38 13.77 -15.35
N VAL A 56 -13.98 14.59 -16.34
CA VAL A 56 -14.53 15.94 -16.53
C VAL A 56 -16.03 15.89 -16.82
N SER A 57 -16.49 14.99 -17.70
CA SER A 57 -17.93 14.80 -17.97
C SER A 57 -18.70 14.41 -16.70
N THR A 58 -18.11 13.54 -15.87
CA THR A 58 -18.69 13.15 -14.57
C THR A 58 -18.87 14.37 -13.66
N ILE A 59 -17.82 15.19 -13.50
CA ILE A 59 -17.86 16.39 -12.67
C ILE A 59 -18.95 17.36 -13.16
N LEU A 60 -19.01 17.63 -14.47
CA LEU A 60 -19.99 18.55 -15.03
C LEU A 60 -21.43 18.09 -14.78
N LEU A 61 -21.71 16.79 -14.94
CA LEU A 61 -23.05 16.24 -14.68
C LEU A 61 -23.40 16.24 -13.19
N ASP A 62 -22.43 15.95 -12.32
CA ASP A 62 -22.62 16.00 -10.86
C ASP A 62 -22.81 17.43 -10.34
N VAL A 63 -22.22 18.45 -10.98
CA VAL A 63 -22.49 19.87 -10.72
C VAL A 63 -23.87 20.25 -11.23
N ALA A 64 -24.20 19.86 -12.46
CA ALA A 64 -25.47 20.18 -13.10
C ALA A 64 -26.66 19.68 -12.27
N LYS A 65 -26.60 18.45 -11.73
CA LYS A 65 -27.68 17.91 -10.90
C LYS A 65 -27.87 18.68 -9.59
N GLY A 66 -26.77 19.13 -8.97
CA GLY A 66 -26.80 19.95 -7.76
C GLY A 66 -27.39 21.33 -8.00
N PHE A 67 -27.00 21.97 -9.12
CA PHE A 67 -27.52 23.26 -9.53
C PHE A 67 -29.02 23.18 -9.88
N LEU A 68 -29.40 22.17 -10.68
CA LEU A 68 -30.75 22.01 -11.21
C LEU A 68 -31.82 22.00 -10.11
N VAL A 69 -31.61 21.21 -9.05
CA VAL A 69 -32.64 21.02 -8.01
C VAL A 69 -32.89 22.28 -7.19
N VAL A 70 -31.84 23.06 -6.89
CA VAL A 70 -31.94 24.30 -6.11
C VAL A 70 -32.45 25.44 -6.99
N PHE A 71 -31.93 25.55 -8.22
CA PHE A 71 -32.37 26.55 -9.17
C PHE A 71 -33.85 26.42 -9.50
N LEU A 72 -34.34 25.20 -9.77
CA LEU A 72 -35.76 24.98 -10.04
C LEU A 72 -36.62 25.24 -8.78
N ALA A 73 -36.13 24.92 -7.58
CA ALA A 73 -36.84 25.26 -6.34
C ALA A 73 -37.02 26.79 -6.18
N GLN A 74 -36.00 27.57 -6.54
CA GLN A 74 -36.08 29.04 -6.56
C GLN A 74 -37.07 29.55 -7.61
N GLN A 75 -37.05 29.00 -8.84
CA GLN A 75 -37.97 29.39 -9.90
C GLN A 75 -39.43 29.07 -9.55
N LEU A 76 -39.66 28.02 -8.76
CA LEU A 76 -40.98 27.65 -8.25
C LEU A 76 -41.42 28.49 -7.03
N GLY A 77 -40.58 29.40 -6.54
CA GLY A 77 -40.90 30.25 -5.38
C GLY A 77 -41.08 29.46 -4.08
N LEU A 78 -40.41 28.30 -3.95
CA LEU A 78 -40.49 27.49 -2.74
C LEU A 78 -39.83 28.20 -1.57
N ALA A 79 -40.30 27.92 -0.36
CA ALA A 79 -39.76 28.52 0.86
C ALA A 79 -38.28 28.15 1.07
N ASP A 80 -37.49 29.04 1.68
CA ASP A 80 -36.05 28.89 1.85
C ASP A 80 -35.61 27.57 2.49
N TRP A 81 -36.34 27.10 3.50
CA TRP A 81 -36.04 25.81 4.13
C TRP A 81 -36.17 24.63 3.15
N VAL A 82 -37.02 24.73 2.13
CA VAL A 82 -37.16 23.74 1.05
C VAL A 82 -35.94 23.78 0.13
N LEU A 83 -35.43 24.97 -0.18
CA LEU A 83 -34.20 25.12 -0.98
C LEU A 83 -33.02 24.47 -0.25
N ILE A 84 -32.86 24.77 1.05
CA ILE A 84 -31.84 24.18 1.92
C ILE A 84 -31.98 22.65 1.96
N ALA A 85 -33.20 22.15 2.20
CA ALA A 85 -33.48 20.71 2.26
C ALA A 85 -33.23 20.01 0.91
N SER A 86 -33.51 20.68 -0.21
CA SER A 86 -33.28 20.15 -1.57
C SER A 86 -31.78 20.07 -1.88
N GLY A 87 -31.02 21.11 -1.54
CA GLY A 87 -29.57 21.12 -1.63
C GLY A 87 -28.94 20.01 -0.77
N LEU A 88 -29.48 19.77 0.43
CA LEU A 88 -29.03 18.69 1.30
C LEU A 88 -29.36 17.32 0.68
N ALA A 89 -30.60 17.14 0.20
CA ALA A 89 -31.09 15.90 -0.37
C ALA A 89 -30.29 15.46 -1.60
N VAL A 90 -29.94 16.37 -2.51
CA VAL A 90 -29.15 16.04 -3.71
C VAL A 90 -27.72 15.60 -3.37
N VAL A 91 -27.10 16.21 -2.34
CA VAL A 91 -25.77 15.81 -1.86
C VAL A 91 -25.82 14.45 -1.17
N ILE A 92 -26.83 14.20 -0.32
CA ILE A 92 -27.05 12.90 0.32
C ILE A 92 -27.31 11.83 -0.74
N GLY A 93 -28.12 12.11 -1.76
CA GLY A 93 -28.38 11.20 -2.87
C GLY A 93 -27.11 10.82 -3.63
N HIS A 94 -26.23 11.78 -3.91
CA HIS A 94 -24.93 11.52 -4.54
C HIS A 94 -24.00 10.68 -3.64
N ASN A 95 -24.03 10.92 -2.33
CA ASN A 95 -23.20 10.21 -1.37
C ASN A 95 -23.66 8.76 -1.16
N TRP A 96 -24.97 8.52 -1.16
CA TRP A 96 -25.58 7.21 -0.95
C TRP A 96 -26.69 6.97 -1.97
N SER A 97 -26.29 6.40 -3.12
CA SER A 97 -27.17 6.15 -4.25
C SER A 97 -27.77 4.73 -4.19
N PRO A 98 -29.10 4.57 -4.20
CA PRO A 98 -29.74 3.26 -4.26
C PRO A 98 -29.43 2.50 -5.56
N PHE A 99 -29.06 3.19 -6.65
CA PHE A 99 -28.70 2.57 -7.93
C PHE A 99 -27.40 1.75 -7.88
N ILE A 100 -26.59 1.98 -6.87
CA ILE A 100 -25.29 1.32 -6.66
C ILE A 100 -25.16 0.83 -5.22
N ASN A 101 -26.23 0.25 -4.66
CA ASN A 101 -26.26 -0.35 -3.31
C ASN A 101 -25.83 0.61 -2.19
N PHE A 102 -26.30 1.86 -2.24
CA PHE A 102 -25.93 2.94 -1.31
C PHE A 102 -24.43 3.27 -1.29
N ALA A 103 -23.66 2.81 -2.28
CA ALA A 103 -22.37 3.41 -2.62
C ALA A 103 -22.58 4.78 -3.29
N GLY A 104 -21.50 5.53 -3.49
CA GLY A 104 -21.61 6.88 -4.05
C GLY A 104 -20.30 7.65 -4.02
N GLY A 105 -20.36 8.93 -4.39
CA GLY A 105 -19.22 9.84 -4.38
C GLY A 105 -19.09 10.60 -3.07
N ARG A 106 -18.24 11.64 -3.04
CA ARG A 106 -18.01 12.49 -1.83
C ARG A 106 -18.93 13.71 -1.75
N GLY A 107 -19.72 13.99 -2.80
CA GLY A 107 -20.71 15.06 -2.80
C GLY A 107 -20.19 16.44 -3.18
N ILE A 108 -18.87 16.62 -3.35
CA ILE A 108 -18.25 17.94 -3.59
C ILE A 108 -18.78 18.61 -4.88
N ALA A 109 -18.88 17.88 -5.99
CA ALA A 109 -19.38 18.43 -7.25
C ALA A 109 -20.86 18.84 -7.15
N SER A 110 -21.69 18.00 -6.53
CA SER A 110 -23.11 18.32 -6.31
C SER A 110 -23.32 19.46 -5.31
N LEU A 111 -22.47 19.55 -4.29
CA LEU A 111 -22.42 20.68 -3.38
C LEU A 111 -22.07 21.99 -4.10
N MET A 112 -21.06 21.97 -4.98
CA MET A 112 -20.69 23.12 -5.80
C MET A 112 -21.85 23.57 -6.68
N GLY A 113 -22.57 22.63 -7.30
CA GLY A 113 -23.78 22.93 -8.06
C GLY A 113 -24.86 23.63 -7.22
N ALA A 114 -25.15 23.10 -6.03
CA ALA A 114 -26.13 23.71 -5.13
C ALA A 114 -25.73 25.13 -4.71
N PHE A 115 -24.47 25.36 -4.33
CA PHE A 115 -23.98 26.70 -4.00
C PHE A 115 -24.05 27.66 -5.19
N LEU A 116 -23.72 27.22 -6.41
CA LEU A 116 -23.84 28.04 -7.62
C LEU A 116 -25.27 28.53 -7.84
N ALA A 117 -26.28 27.71 -7.51
CA ALA A 117 -27.68 28.11 -7.60
C ALA A 117 -28.07 29.09 -6.49
N PHE A 118 -27.55 28.93 -5.27
CA PHE A 118 -27.79 29.87 -4.18
C PHE A 118 -27.18 31.26 -4.44
N SER A 119 -25.89 31.30 -4.77
CA SER A 119 -25.16 32.56 -4.95
C SER A 119 -23.88 32.36 -5.76
N PHE A 120 -23.89 32.86 -6.99
CA PHE A 120 -22.71 32.83 -7.86
C PHE A 120 -21.50 33.56 -7.24
N PRO A 121 -21.63 34.78 -6.67
CA PRO A 121 -20.47 35.50 -6.12
C PRO A 121 -19.80 34.78 -4.96
N ILE A 122 -20.58 34.24 -4.01
CA ILE A 122 -20.04 33.50 -2.86
C ILE A 122 -19.34 32.24 -3.37
N THR A 123 -19.98 31.49 -4.26
CA THR A 123 -19.41 30.25 -4.80
C THR A 123 -18.13 30.49 -5.58
N PHE A 124 -18.09 31.54 -6.40
CA PHE A 124 -16.92 31.90 -7.19
C PHE A 124 -15.72 32.24 -6.29
N LEU A 125 -15.92 33.07 -5.26
CA LEU A 125 -14.87 33.43 -4.30
C LEU A 125 -14.38 32.21 -3.51
N SER A 126 -15.30 31.38 -3.03
CA SER A 126 -14.96 30.13 -2.34
C SER A 126 -14.23 29.14 -3.25
N LEU A 127 -14.57 29.09 -4.55
CA LEU A 127 -13.89 28.26 -5.53
C LEU A 127 -12.49 28.77 -5.85
N LEU A 128 -12.27 30.09 -5.91
CA LEU A 128 -10.92 30.67 -6.05
C LEU A 128 -10.03 30.25 -4.88
N LEU A 129 -10.56 30.31 -3.65
CA LEU A 129 -9.83 29.82 -2.47
C LEU A 129 -9.57 28.31 -2.58
N PHE A 130 -10.58 27.52 -2.97
CA PHE A 130 -10.42 26.09 -3.17
C PHE A 130 -9.32 25.77 -4.18
N VAL A 131 -9.29 26.43 -5.32
CA VAL A 131 -8.28 26.22 -6.38
C VAL A 131 -6.90 26.67 -5.91
N ALA A 132 -6.81 27.81 -5.21
CA ALA A 132 -5.55 28.30 -4.65
C ALA A 132 -4.98 27.32 -3.61
N VAL A 133 -5.84 26.78 -2.74
CA VAL A 133 -5.46 25.76 -1.75
C VAL A 133 -5.09 24.45 -2.46
N PHE A 134 -5.89 24.01 -3.44
CA PHE A 134 -5.65 22.78 -4.19
C PHE A 134 -4.33 22.78 -4.98
N ALA A 135 -3.86 23.96 -5.40
CA ALA A 135 -2.57 24.09 -6.08
C ALA A 135 -1.37 23.77 -5.18
N VAL A 136 -1.54 23.86 -3.85
CA VAL A 136 -0.46 23.69 -2.85
C VAL A 136 -0.71 22.49 -1.93
N TRP A 137 -1.97 22.19 -1.64
CA TRP A 137 -2.45 21.19 -0.69
C TRP A 137 -3.50 20.27 -1.32
N ASP A 138 -3.88 19.21 -0.61
CA ASP A 138 -4.90 18.25 -1.06
C ASP A 138 -6.29 18.92 -1.21
N ALA A 139 -7.06 18.53 -2.24
CA ALA A 139 -8.45 18.95 -2.51
C ALA A 139 -9.35 18.89 -1.28
N SER A 140 -9.03 17.96 -0.41
CA SER A 140 -9.49 17.78 0.94
C SER A 140 -9.51 19.00 1.84
N ILE A 141 -8.35 19.63 1.97
CA ILE A 141 -8.15 20.79 2.83
C ILE A 141 -8.86 21.98 2.21
N GLY A 142 -8.81 22.09 0.88
CA GLY A 142 -9.63 23.03 0.13
C GLY A 142 -11.12 22.88 0.46
N THR A 143 -11.64 21.66 0.47
CA THR A 143 -13.06 21.39 0.78
C THR A 143 -13.42 21.82 2.19
N LEU A 144 -12.57 21.55 3.19
CA LEU A 144 -12.82 21.95 4.57
C LEU A 144 -12.74 23.46 4.79
N LEU A 145 -11.83 24.14 4.07
CA LEU A 145 -11.69 25.60 4.15
C LEU A 145 -12.81 26.34 3.39
N VAL A 146 -13.44 25.71 2.40
CA VAL A 146 -14.60 26.30 1.70
C VAL A 146 -15.76 26.57 2.65
N PHE A 147 -16.04 25.68 3.61
CA PHE A 147 -17.17 25.85 4.55
C PHE A 147 -17.09 27.13 5.41
N PRO A 148 -16.01 27.38 6.19
CA PRO A 148 -15.91 28.62 6.96
C PRO A 148 -15.89 29.87 6.07
N THR A 149 -15.31 29.78 4.85
CA THR A 149 -15.35 30.88 3.88
C THR A 149 -16.76 31.17 3.38
N VAL A 150 -17.53 30.15 3.00
CA VAL A 150 -18.94 30.32 2.59
C VAL A 150 -19.76 30.90 3.74
N ILE A 151 -19.57 30.38 4.96
CA ILE A 151 -20.26 30.87 6.16
C ILE A 151 -19.96 32.36 6.39
N LEU A 152 -18.68 32.75 6.37
CA LEU A 152 -18.27 34.14 6.56
C LEU A 152 -18.82 35.06 5.46
N LEU A 153 -18.67 34.66 4.19
CA LEU A 153 -19.15 35.46 3.05
C LEU A 153 -20.68 35.58 3.05
N SER A 154 -21.41 34.53 3.43
CA SER A 154 -22.86 34.57 3.58
C SER A 154 -23.29 35.53 4.69
N TYR A 155 -22.57 35.54 5.82
CA TYR A 155 -22.82 36.49 6.91
C TYR A 155 -22.56 37.94 6.49
N MET A 156 -21.42 38.20 5.83
CA MET A 156 -21.06 39.54 5.35
C MET A 156 -22.06 40.10 4.31
N ARG A 157 -22.76 39.23 3.59
CA ARG A 157 -23.76 39.61 2.58
C ARG A 157 -25.20 39.61 3.10
N GLY A 158 -25.44 39.22 4.35
CA GLY A 158 -26.78 39.05 4.89
C GLY A 158 -27.54 37.83 4.35
N GLU A 159 -26.84 36.87 3.74
CA GLU A 159 -27.38 35.64 3.12
C GLU A 159 -27.19 34.41 4.06
N PHE A 160 -26.94 34.62 5.35
CA PHE A 160 -26.59 33.55 6.30
C PHE A 160 -27.74 32.56 6.56
N GLU A 161 -28.98 33.05 6.66
CA GLU A 161 -30.16 32.21 6.97
C GLU A 161 -30.41 31.11 5.93
N THR A 162 -29.96 31.32 4.69
CA THR A 162 -30.11 30.34 3.62
C THR A 162 -28.80 29.61 3.35
N ILE A 163 -27.75 30.35 2.97
CA ILE A 163 -26.48 29.78 2.50
C ILE A 163 -25.62 29.31 3.66
N GLY A 164 -25.57 30.09 4.73
CA GLY A 164 -24.82 29.74 5.94
C GLY A 164 -25.39 28.51 6.64
N ILE A 165 -26.72 28.45 6.81
CA ILE A 165 -27.42 27.28 7.35
C ILE A 165 -27.23 26.06 6.45
N PHE A 166 -27.38 26.20 5.13
CA PHE A 166 -27.11 25.10 4.20
C PHE A 166 -25.68 24.58 4.33
N ALA A 167 -24.68 25.46 4.39
CA ALA A 167 -23.28 25.09 4.58
C ALA A 167 -23.04 24.32 5.88
N LEU A 168 -23.66 24.73 6.99
CA LEU A 168 -23.56 24.03 8.27
C LEU A 168 -24.18 22.63 8.21
N LEU A 169 -25.37 22.50 7.62
CA LEU A 169 -26.09 21.23 7.56
C LEU A 169 -25.42 20.22 6.62
N VAL A 170 -24.96 20.67 5.43
CA VAL A 170 -24.37 19.80 4.42
C VAL A 170 -22.95 19.36 4.76
N LEU A 171 -22.28 20.06 5.70
CA LEU A 171 -21.00 19.63 6.23
C LEU A 171 -21.08 18.21 6.83
N ILE A 172 -22.18 17.89 7.53
CA ILE A 172 -22.37 16.58 8.18
C ILE A 172 -22.29 15.42 7.18
N PRO A 173 -23.16 15.33 6.15
CA PRO A 173 -23.09 14.22 5.19
C PRO A 173 -21.79 14.21 4.36
N VAL A 174 -21.19 15.37 4.08
CA VAL A 174 -19.88 15.45 3.42
C VAL A 174 -18.80 14.82 4.29
N LEU A 175 -18.73 15.18 5.58
CA LEU A 175 -17.79 14.61 6.55
C LEU A 175 -18.03 13.11 6.75
N LEU A 176 -19.28 12.69 6.97
CA LEU A 176 -19.63 11.28 7.14
C LEU A 176 -19.18 10.43 5.94
N LYS A 177 -19.42 10.91 4.72
CA LYS A 177 -19.00 10.19 3.51
C LYS A 177 -17.50 10.20 3.28
N ARG A 178 -16.82 11.19 3.83
CA ARG A 178 -15.36 11.28 3.87
C ARG A 178 -14.74 10.21 4.76
N LEU A 179 -15.37 10.00 5.92
CA LEU A 179 -14.96 9.06 6.95
C LEU A 179 -15.38 7.61 6.68
N THR A 180 -16.19 7.35 5.65
CA THR A 180 -16.60 5.99 5.27
C THR A 180 -15.43 5.23 4.61
N PRO A 181 -15.10 3.99 5.04
CA PRO A 181 -15.88 3.11 5.92
C PRO A 181 -15.71 3.37 7.44
N PHE A 182 -16.83 3.33 8.17
CA PHE A 182 -16.89 3.69 9.60
C PHE A 182 -16.10 2.76 10.52
N SER A 183 -15.89 1.51 10.10
CA SER A 183 -15.10 0.50 10.83
C SER A 183 -13.65 0.93 11.07
N GLU A 184 -13.12 1.86 10.26
CA GLU A 184 -11.72 2.29 10.29
C GLU A 184 -11.49 3.60 11.09
N ILE A 185 -12.57 4.25 11.56
CA ILE A 185 -12.51 5.57 12.21
C ILE A 185 -12.08 5.51 13.69
N LEU A 186 -12.14 4.35 14.33
CA LEU A 186 -11.80 4.19 15.76
C LEU A 186 -10.34 4.56 16.09
N ASN A 187 -9.49 4.69 15.07
CA ASN A 187 -8.12 5.18 15.20
C ASN A 187 -8.06 6.69 14.86
N ILE A 188 -7.65 7.50 15.84
CA ILE A 188 -7.53 8.97 15.73
C ILE A 188 -6.69 9.41 14.52
N ASN A 189 -5.65 8.66 14.15
CA ASN A 189 -4.79 8.99 13.02
C ASN A 189 -5.47 8.70 11.68
N LEU A 190 -6.27 7.64 11.60
CA LEU A 190 -7.09 7.33 10.42
C LEU A 190 -8.26 8.31 10.29
N PHE A 191 -8.87 8.69 11.41
CA PHE A 191 -9.87 9.78 11.44
C PHE A 191 -9.31 11.07 10.87
N VAL A 192 -8.15 11.54 11.35
CA VAL A 192 -7.50 12.77 10.84
C VAL A 192 -7.14 12.64 9.36
N ARG A 193 -6.69 11.47 8.89
CA ARG A 193 -6.41 11.24 7.46
C ARG A 193 -7.66 11.27 6.60
N TYR A 194 -8.68 10.51 6.98
CA TYR A 194 -9.98 10.50 6.29
C TYR A 194 -10.73 11.82 6.42
N LEU A 195 -10.33 12.71 7.33
CA LEU A 195 -10.84 14.07 7.45
C LEU A 195 -10.07 15.08 6.59
N LEU A 196 -8.75 14.96 6.50
CA LEU A 196 -7.89 15.99 5.89
C LEU A 196 -7.35 15.62 4.50
N ARG A 197 -7.55 14.40 4.00
CA ARG A 197 -6.93 13.91 2.75
C ARG A 197 -7.84 13.04 1.89
N ASP A 198 -7.67 13.08 0.57
CA ASP A 198 -8.53 12.40 -0.39
C ASP A 198 -7.83 11.11 -0.85
N GLY A 199 -7.45 10.26 0.11
CA GLY A 199 -6.81 8.96 -0.14
C GLY A 199 -5.32 9.03 -0.50
N ASP A 200 -4.54 8.41 0.38
CA ASP A 200 -3.17 7.89 0.35
C ASP A 200 -1.94 8.75 0.01
N ASP A 201 -2.04 9.92 -0.62
CA ASP A 201 -0.82 10.53 -1.23
C ASP A 201 -0.20 11.80 -0.58
N ALA A 202 -0.54 12.22 0.65
CA ALA A 202 -0.01 13.52 1.13
C ALA A 202 0.34 13.60 2.61
N VAL A 203 1.47 13.06 3.08
CA VAL A 203 1.98 13.35 4.45
C VAL A 203 2.34 14.83 4.61
N PHE A 204 1.52 15.59 5.36
CA PHE A 204 1.95 16.77 6.12
C PHE A 204 2.89 16.28 7.23
N ASP A 205 4.20 16.44 7.01
CA ASP A 205 5.24 16.32 8.03
C ASP A 205 5.79 17.74 8.30
N PHE A 206 5.90 18.13 9.57
CA PHE A 206 6.55 19.38 9.97
C PHE A 206 8.08 19.31 9.91
N ARG A 207 8.64 18.21 9.39
CA ARG A 207 10.08 18.09 9.13
C ARG A 207 10.39 18.70 7.78
N ILE A 208 11.20 19.75 7.81
CA ILE A 208 11.87 20.38 6.66
C ILE A 208 12.19 19.32 5.60
N VAL A 209 11.45 19.36 4.48
CA VAL A 209 11.79 18.64 3.25
C VAL A 209 13.13 19.20 2.77
N ARG A 210 14.22 18.54 3.16
CA ARG A 210 15.46 18.68 2.40
C ARG A 210 15.23 17.90 1.12
N ARG A 211 15.04 18.64 0.03
CA ARG A 211 15.32 18.14 -1.33
C ARG A 211 16.64 17.36 -1.25
N TYR A 212 16.60 16.05 -1.50
CA TYR A 212 17.79 15.37 -1.97
C TYR A 212 18.18 16.06 -3.29
N PRO A 213 19.37 16.67 -3.40
CA PRO A 213 19.81 17.21 -4.66
C PRO A 213 19.82 16.09 -5.69
N SER A 214 19.16 16.36 -6.80
CA SER A 214 19.12 15.54 -8.01
C SER A 214 20.48 14.91 -8.34
N ILE A 215 20.58 13.58 -8.21
CA ILE A 215 21.51 12.76 -8.99
C ILE A 215 21.06 12.70 -10.48
N PHE A 216 19.91 13.30 -10.81
CA PHE A 216 19.26 13.32 -12.12
C PHE A 216 19.95 14.10 -13.25
N ASN A 217 21.21 14.52 -13.09
CA ASN A 217 21.93 15.24 -14.15
C ASN A 217 22.97 14.41 -14.92
N ARG A 218 22.93 13.06 -14.86
CA ARG A 218 23.89 12.26 -15.63
C ARG A 218 23.38 11.35 -16.74
N ILE A 219 22.08 11.16 -16.94
CA ILE A 219 21.62 10.23 -17.98
C ILE A 219 20.39 10.78 -18.69
N LYS A 220 20.62 11.74 -19.59
CA LYS A 220 19.80 11.93 -20.79
C LYS A 220 20.66 11.57 -21.99
N GLY A 221 20.52 10.33 -22.48
CA GLY A 221 21.11 9.89 -23.74
C GLY A 221 21.62 8.45 -23.68
N LYS A 222 20.93 7.55 -24.39
CA LYS A 222 21.18 6.09 -24.51
C LYS A 222 21.20 5.33 -23.16
N VAL A 223 20.49 4.21 -23.08
CA VAL A 223 20.50 3.32 -21.89
C VAL A 223 21.98 3.03 -21.56
N PRO A 224 22.50 3.49 -20.41
CA PRO A 224 23.89 3.23 -20.08
C PRO A 224 24.03 1.74 -19.80
N GLN A 225 25.03 1.12 -20.43
CA GLN A 225 25.49 -0.22 -20.08
C GLN A 225 26.02 -0.18 -18.63
N VAL A 226 25.16 -0.43 -17.65
CA VAL A 226 25.60 -0.64 -16.28
C VAL A 226 26.21 -2.05 -16.25
N LEU A 227 27.51 -2.13 -16.51
CA LEU A 227 28.26 -3.39 -16.45
C LEU A 227 28.53 -3.85 -15.00
N SER A 228 28.34 -2.96 -14.02
CA SER A 228 28.65 -3.27 -12.62
C SER A 228 27.83 -2.43 -11.64
N LEU A 229 27.50 -2.99 -10.47
CA LEU A 229 26.90 -2.29 -9.33
C LEU A 229 27.91 -2.12 -8.20
N SER A 230 27.95 -0.94 -7.59
CA SER A 230 28.70 -0.71 -6.37
C SER A 230 27.93 -1.15 -5.11
N ALA A 231 28.64 -1.23 -3.98
CA ALA A 231 27.99 -1.48 -2.69
C ALA A 231 26.94 -0.40 -2.35
N GLN A 232 27.20 0.86 -2.70
CA GLN A 232 26.24 1.94 -2.49
C GLN A 232 24.98 1.75 -3.35
N ASP A 233 25.14 1.37 -4.62
CA ASP A 233 24.00 1.10 -5.51
C ASP A 233 23.13 -0.03 -4.95
N MET A 234 23.73 -1.08 -4.41
CA MET A 234 23.00 -2.18 -3.77
C MET A 234 22.23 -1.74 -2.52
N ALA A 235 22.81 -0.87 -1.69
CA ALA A 235 22.11 -0.28 -0.55
C ALA A 235 20.86 0.51 -1.00
N GLU A 236 21.00 1.32 -2.04
CA GLU A 236 19.90 2.11 -2.61
C GLU A 236 18.81 1.23 -3.23
N ILE A 237 19.20 0.14 -3.91
CA ILE A 237 18.27 -0.87 -4.44
C ILE A 237 17.47 -1.52 -3.30
N LEU A 238 18.10 -1.89 -2.19
CA LEU A 238 17.42 -2.48 -1.05
C LEU A 238 16.46 -1.49 -0.37
N SER A 239 16.86 -0.23 -0.24
CA SER A 239 15.98 0.85 0.25
C SER A 239 14.79 1.07 -0.68
N ALA A 240 14.99 1.06 -2.00
CA ALA A 240 13.89 1.16 -2.97
C ALA A 240 12.96 -0.06 -2.89
N SER A 241 13.50 -1.25 -2.66
CA SER A 241 12.73 -2.49 -2.52
C SER A 241 11.80 -2.46 -1.31
N ALA A 242 12.25 -1.90 -0.18
CA ALA A 242 11.39 -1.69 0.99
C ALA A 242 10.19 -0.80 0.64
N HIS A 243 10.42 0.32 -0.06
CA HIS A 243 9.33 1.17 -0.53
C HIS A 243 8.39 0.45 -1.50
N LYS A 244 8.94 -0.34 -2.43
CA LYS A 244 8.15 -1.11 -3.39
C LYS A 244 7.20 -2.09 -2.68
N ILE A 245 7.70 -2.82 -1.69
CA ILE A 245 6.87 -3.75 -0.92
C ILE A 245 5.79 -3.01 -0.13
N ILE A 246 6.12 -1.87 0.49
CA ILE A 246 5.12 -1.04 1.20
C ILE A 246 3.97 -0.64 0.26
N VAL A 247 4.28 -0.14 -0.94
CA VAL A 247 3.27 0.28 -1.93
C VAL A 247 2.40 -0.89 -2.39
N HIS A 248 2.98 -2.08 -2.51
CA HIS A 248 2.29 -3.29 -2.98
C HIS A 248 1.80 -4.19 -1.84
N GLN A 249 1.89 -3.74 -0.59
CA GLN A 249 1.61 -4.56 0.59
C GLN A 249 0.18 -5.12 0.56
N GLU A 250 -0.80 -4.26 0.28
CA GLU A 250 -2.21 -4.66 0.23
C GLU A 250 -2.52 -5.58 -0.96
N GLU A 251 -1.80 -5.43 -2.07
CA GLU A 251 -1.90 -6.36 -3.21
C GLU A 251 -1.48 -7.76 -2.77
N VAL A 252 -0.35 -7.87 -2.07
CA VAL A 252 0.17 -9.13 -1.53
C VAL A 252 -0.78 -9.72 -0.48
N ASN A 253 -1.30 -8.89 0.43
CA ASN A 253 -2.22 -9.33 1.49
C ASN A 253 -3.54 -9.87 0.94
N GLN A 254 -4.08 -9.26 -0.12
CA GLN A 254 -5.38 -9.64 -0.70
C GLN A 254 -5.40 -11.06 -1.27
N ILE A 255 -4.24 -11.56 -1.69
CA ILE A 255 -4.10 -12.90 -2.30
C ILE A 255 -3.52 -13.94 -1.33
N ASN A 256 -3.22 -13.55 -0.08
CA ASN A 256 -2.70 -14.46 0.93
C ASN A 256 -3.76 -15.48 1.36
N VAL A 257 -3.68 -16.67 0.76
CA VAL A 257 -4.53 -17.82 1.05
C VAL A 257 -3.73 -19.07 1.45
N PHE A 258 -2.39 -18.97 1.50
CA PHE A 258 -1.45 -20.05 1.81
C PHE A 258 -0.23 -19.52 2.58
N PRO A 259 0.27 -20.25 3.61
CA PRO A 259 -0.31 -21.48 4.18
C PRO A 259 -1.58 -21.20 4.99
N VAL A 260 -1.74 -19.96 5.49
CA VAL A 260 -2.87 -19.50 6.29
C VAL A 260 -3.45 -18.25 5.65
N ALA A 261 -4.78 -18.17 5.52
CA ALA A 261 -5.48 -17.05 4.89
C ALA A 261 -5.72 -15.87 5.85
N ASP A 262 -4.67 -15.36 6.47
CA ASP A 262 -4.71 -14.31 7.51
C ASP A 262 -4.38 -12.90 6.99
N LYS A 263 -4.08 -12.77 5.69
CA LYS A 263 -3.80 -11.48 5.03
C LYS A 263 -2.61 -10.73 5.64
N ASP A 264 -1.63 -11.45 6.16
CA ASP A 264 -0.46 -10.85 6.83
C ASP A 264 0.84 -10.83 5.98
N THR A 265 0.90 -11.61 4.88
CA THR A 265 2.15 -11.84 4.13
C THR A 265 2.83 -10.55 3.66
N GLY A 266 2.04 -9.59 3.16
CA GLY A 266 2.54 -8.28 2.77
C GLY A 266 3.05 -7.49 3.97
N TYR A 267 2.33 -7.49 5.09
CA TYR A 267 2.78 -6.86 6.33
C TYR A 267 4.11 -7.43 6.83
N ASN A 268 4.24 -8.75 6.82
CA ASN A 268 5.44 -9.47 7.22
C ASN A 268 6.64 -9.13 6.33
N LEU A 269 6.46 -9.10 5.01
CA LEU A 269 7.50 -8.66 4.06
C LEU A 269 7.83 -7.16 4.22
N SER A 270 6.84 -6.28 4.41
CA SER A 270 7.04 -4.85 4.65
C SER A 270 7.85 -4.60 5.91
N ALA A 271 7.46 -5.21 7.04
CA ALA A 271 8.16 -5.03 8.30
C ALA A 271 9.61 -5.54 8.23
N THR A 272 9.81 -6.67 7.55
CA THR A 272 11.14 -7.24 7.30
C THR A 272 12.01 -6.27 6.49
N THR A 273 11.50 -5.77 5.37
CA THR A 273 12.24 -4.86 4.47
C THR A 273 12.46 -3.46 5.07
N ILE A 274 11.49 -2.91 5.82
CA ILE A 274 11.65 -1.65 6.56
C ILE A 274 12.77 -1.76 7.61
N GLY A 275 12.82 -2.87 8.36
CA GLY A 275 13.86 -3.05 9.36
C GLY A 275 15.26 -3.10 8.76
N ILE A 276 15.41 -3.65 7.55
CA ILE A 276 16.65 -3.62 6.78
C ILE A 276 16.96 -2.20 6.31
N GLU A 277 16.00 -1.54 5.66
CA GLU A 277 16.13 -0.18 5.14
C GLU A 277 16.57 0.80 6.24
N SER A 278 15.94 0.72 7.41
CA SER A 278 16.22 1.61 8.55
C SER A 278 17.66 1.48 9.07
N ALA A 279 18.29 0.32 8.88
CA ALA A 279 19.67 0.08 9.30
C ALA A 279 20.72 0.59 8.30
N ILE A 280 20.34 0.74 7.02
CA ILE A 280 21.28 1.03 5.91
C ILE A 280 21.07 2.43 5.31
N ALA A 281 19.86 2.99 5.32
CA ALA A 281 19.50 4.19 4.55
C ALA A 281 20.25 5.48 4.93
N LYS A 282 20.81 5.55 6.14
CA LYS A 282 21.56 6.72 6.64
C LYS A 282 23.07 6.54 6.58
N LYS A 283 23.56 5.49 5.94
CA LYS A 283 24.98 5.14 5.87
C LYS A 283 25.45 5.13 4.42
N GLU A 284 26.71 5.48 4.23
CA GLU A 284 27.39 5.31 2.94
C GLU A 284 28.23 4.04 2.97
N TYR A 285 28.10 3.21 1.93
CA TYR A 285 28.81 1.95 1.82
C TYR A 285 29.85 1.97 0.71
N LYS A 286 31.13 1.93 1.12
CA LYS A 286 32.26 1.83 0.18
C LYS A 286 32.58 0.38 -0.20
N THR A 287 32.20 -0.59 0.64
CA THR A 287 32.53 -2.01 0.40
C THR A 287 31.34 -2.92 0.62
N PHE A 288 31.28 -4.03 -0.12
CA PHE A 288 30.24 -5.04 0.09
C PHE A 288 30.36 -5.72 1.45
N ARG A 289 31.57 -5.87 1.99
CA ARG A 289 31.77 -6.37 3.36
C ARG A 289 31.07 -5.51 4.42
N SER A 290 31.20 -4.18 4.34
CA SER A 290 30.50 -3.27 5.27
C SER A 290 28.99 -3.33 5.12
N LEU A 291 28.48 -3.42 3.87
CA LEU A 291 27.05 -3.52 3.60
C LEU A 291 26.48 -4.86 4.09
N ALA A 292 27.15 -5.96 3.75
CA ALA A 292 26.75 -7.31 4.13
C ALA A 292 26.57 -7.45 5.64
N LYS A 293 27.52 -6.95 6.42
CA LYS A 293 27.43 -6.97 7.89
C LYS A 293 26.14 -6.32 8.40
N ASP A 294 25.85 -5.10 7.94
CA ASP A 294 24.69 -4.35 8.39
C ASP A 294 23.37 -4.94 7.87
N VAL A 295 23.33 -5.36 6.60
CA VAL A 295 22.14 -5.99 6.01
C VAL A 295 21.82 -7.32 6.69
N ARG A 296 22.81 -8.21 6.86
CA ARG A 296 22.58 -9.52 7.50
C ARG A 296 22.08 -9.37 8.93
N LEU A 297 22.71 -8.49 9.72
CA LEU A 297 22.30 -8.24 11.10
C LEU A 297 20.89 -7.65 11.16
N ALA A 298 20.57 -6.69 10.29
CA ALA A 298 19.25 -6.08 10.25
C ALA A 298 18.18 -7.08 9.78
N ALA A 299 18.46 -7.86 8.75
CA ALA A 299 17.58 -8.86 8.17
C ALA A 299 17.14 -9.91 9.20
N VAL A 300 18.09 -10.48 9.98
CA VAL A 300 17.75 -11.45 11.04
C VAL A 300 16.95 -10.80 12.17
N ARG A 301 17.21 -9.53 12.49
CA ARG A 301 16.46 -8.81 13.54
C ARG A 301 15.04 -8.44 13.11
N SER A 302 14.83 -8.19 11.82
CA SER A 302 13.56 -7.72 11.28
C SER A 302 12.69 -8.82 10.68
N ALA A 303 13.21 -10.03 10.53
CA ALA A 303 12.49 -11.16 9.96
C ALA A 303 11.13 -11.40 10.64
N ARG A 304 10.05 -11.39 9.86
CA ARG A 304 8.68 -11.69 10.31
C ARG A 304 7.97 -12.66 9.38
N GLY A 305 7.36 -13.70 9.96
CA GLY A 305 6.60 -14.72 9.25
C GLY A 305 7.39 -15.47 8.18
N ASN A 306 6.76 -16.47 7.56
CA ASN A 306 7.43 -17.35 6.61
C ASN A 306 7.99 -16.59 5.40
N ALA A 307 7.22 -15.66 4.85
CA ALA A 307 7.65 -14.86 3.72
C ALA A 307 8.86 -13.97 4.06
N GLY A 308 8.88 -13.37 5.25
CA GLY A 308 10.03 -12.60 5.72
C GLY A 308 11.25 -13.48 5.98
N MET A 309 11.07 -14.66 6.58
CA MET A 309 12.15 -15.61 6.84
C MET A 309 12.78 -16.12 5.53
N ILE A 310 11.98 -16.48 4.53
CA ILE A 310 12.49 -16.89 3.20
C ILE A 310 13.26 -15.74 2.54
N TYR A 311 12.73 -14.52 2.56
CA TYR A 311 13.40 -13.35 1.99
C TYR A 311 14.71 -13.03 2.72
N VAL A 312 14.74 -13.17 4.05
CA VAL A 312 15.98 -13.03 4.84
C VAL A 312 16.98 -14.11 4.45
N GLY A 313 16.58 -15.37 4.32
CA GLY A 313 17.44 -16.45 3.81
C GLY A 313 18.02 -16.14 2.43
N PHE A 314 17.19 -15.61 1.52
CA PHE A 314 17.63 -15.12 0.21
C PHE A 314 18.74 -14.04 0.35
N LEU A 315 18.54 -13.04 1.21
CA LEU A 315 19.53 -11.98 1.44
C LEU A 315 20.80 -12.50 2.10
N LEU A 316 20.71 -13.44 3.05
CA LEU A 316 21.88 -14.04 3.69
C LEU A 316 22.77 -14.72 2.64
N GLY A 317 22.17 -15.54 1.75
CA GLY A 317 22.93 -16.17 0.66
C GLY A 317 23.46 -15.18 -0.37
N LEU A 318 22.70 -14.13 -0.67
CA LEU A 318 23.14 -13.08 -1.60
C LEU A 318 24.41 -12.43 -1.04
N PHE A 319 24.37 -11.98 0.21
CA PHE A 319 25.47 -11.27 0.84
C PHE A 319 26.65 -12.16 1.25
N GLU A 320 26.45 -13.46 1.42
CA GLU A 320 27.54 -14.44 1.58
C GLU A 320 28.47 -14.46 0.35
N ARG A 321 27.91 -14.31 -0.86
CA ARG A 321 28.72 -14.20 -2.08
C ARG A 321 29.24 -12.78 -2.30
N LEU A 322 28.39 -11.77 -2.13
CA LEU A 322 28.75 -10.38 -2.43
C LEU A 322 29.82 -9.83 -1.48
N GLU A 323 29.88 -10.26 -0.22
CA GLU A 323 30.90 -9.76 0.74
C GLU A 323 32.35 -10.12 0.36
N LYS A 324 32.53 -11.09 -0.55
CA LYS A 324 33.84 -11.47 -1.10
C LYS A 324 34.37 -10.42 -2.08
N GLU A 325 33.48 -9.59 -2.64
CA GLU A 325 33.86 -8.49 -3.51
C GLU A 325 34.25 -7.23 -2.74
N LYS A 326 35.14 -6.43 -3.33
CA LYS A 326 35.60 -5.18 -2.71
C LYS A 326 34.55 -4.09 -2.81
N THR A 327 34.35 -3.55 -4.01
CA THR A 327 33.61 -2.29 -4.22
C THR A 327 32.52 -2.40 -5.27
N LYS A 328 32.66 -3.31 -6.23
CA LYS A 328 31.76 -3.48 -7.38
C LYS A 328 31.54 -4.96 -7.69
N ILE A 329 30.39 -5.28 -8.24
CA ILE A 329 30.00 -6.60 -8.74
C ILE A 329 29.53 -6.49 -10.19
N ASP A 330 29.74 -7.52 -10.99
CA ASP A 330 29.26 -7.66 -12.37
C ASP A 330 28.10 -8.67 -12.46
N ALA A 331 27.64 -8.96 -13.68
CA ALA A 331 26.51 -9.86 -13.90
C ALA A 331 26.85 -11.30 -13.47
N ASP A 332 28.05 -11.79 -13.78
CA ASP A 332 28.55 -13.10 -13.35
C ASP A 332 28.50 -13.26 -11.82
N THR A 333 29.08 -12.29 -11.10
CA THR A 333 29.08 -12.32 -9.63
C THR A 333 27.67 -12.26 -9.05
N PHE A 334 26.78 -11.49 -9.67
CA PHE A 334 25.39 -11.40 -9.22
C PHE A 334 24.61 -12.71 -9.48
N ALA A 335 24.84 -13.38 -10.62
CA ALA A 335 24.29 -14.70 -10.90
C ALA A 335 24.76 -15.75 -9.88
N GLU A 336 26.06 -15.76 -9.56
CA GLU A 336 26.61 -16.63 -8.50
C GLU A 336 25.94 -16.35 -7.14
N ALA A 337 25.73 -15.08 -6.80
CA ALA A 337 25.08 -14.69 -5.55
C ALA A 337 23.63 -15.19 -5.49
N LEU A 338 22.86 -15.04 -6.56
CA LEU A 338 21.49 -15.58 -6.66
C LEU A 338 21.45 -17.10 -6.49
N LYS A 339 22.45 -17.82 -7.03
CA LYS A 339 22.57 -19.28 -6.86
C LYS A 339 22.77 -19.67 -5.40
N VAL A 340 23.62 -18.95 -4.67
CA VAL A 340 23.81 -19.16 -3.21
C VAL A 340 22.53 -18.83 -2.44
N SER A 341 21.80 -17.77 -2.84
CA SER A 341 20.52 -17.41 -2.24
C SER A 341 19.45 -18.50 -2.30
N VAL A 342 19.41 -19.32 -3.36
CA VAL A 342 18.44 -20.44 -3.47
C VAL A 342 18.60 -21.42 -2.30
N THR A 343 19.83 -21.83 -2.01
CA THR A 343 20.14 -22.80 -0.95
C THR A 343 19.81 -22.24 0.43
N GLN A 344 20.15 -20.96 0.68
CA GLN A 344 19.89 -20.32 1.97
C GLN A 344 18.41 -20.02 2.18
N ALA A 345 17.68 -19.60 1.15
CA ALA A 345 16.22 -19.39 1.22
C ALA A 345 15.47 -20.69 1.53
N ARG A 346 15.87 -21.82 0.90
CA ARG A 346 15.27 -23.13 1.20
C ARG A 346 15.58 -23.60 2.62
N SER A 347 16.80 -23.35 3.12
CA SER A 347 17.23 -23.74 4.47
C SER A 347 16.61 -22.91 5.61
N ALA A 348 16.04 -21.74 5.28
CA ALA A 348 15.41 -20.84 6.25
C ALA A 348 14.10 -21.39 6.83
N ILE A 349 13.45 -22.31 6.11
CA ILE A 349 12.17 -22.94 6.48
C ILE A 349 12.38 -24.43 6.66
N HIS A 350 11.82 -25.01 7.73
CA HIS A 350 12.00 -26.43 8.02
C HIS A 350 11.35 -27.35 6.97
N ASN A 351 10.15 -27.02 6.51
CA ASN A 351 9.39 -27.78 5.51
C ASN A 351 9.15 -26.93 4.25
N PRO A 352 10.13 -26.87 3.31
CA PRO A 352 9.96 -26.12 2.08
C PRO A 352 8.88 -26.76 1.20
N VAL A 353 8.02 -25.92 0.61
CA VAL A 353 6.90 -26.36 -0.23
C VAL A 353 7.08 -25.79 -1.64
N ASP A 354 6.96 -26.66 -2.65
CA ASP A 354 6.97 -26.24 -4.06
C ASP A 354 5.69 -25.48 -4.41
N GLY A 355 5.73 -24.61 -5.43
CA GLY A 355 4.63 -23.70 -5.75
C GLY A 355 4.55 -22.46 -4.85
N THR A 356 5.65 -22.09 -4.19
CA THR A 356 5.76 -20.92 -3.30
C THR A 356 6.85 -19.94 -3.78
N MET A 357 7.13 -18.89 -3.00
CA MET A 357 8.26 -17.98 -3.18
C MET A 357 9.60 -18.69 -3.51
N LEU A 358 9.84 -19.89 -2.97
CA LEU A 358 11.05 -20.68 -3.22
C LEU A 358 11.23 -21.04 -4.71
N ASP A 359 10.14 -21.32 -5.43
CA ASP A 359 10.18 -21.63 -6.86
C ASP A 359 10.54 -20.40 -7.68
N VAL A 360 10.02 -19.23 -7.29
CA VAL A 360 10.33 -17.97 -7.96
C VAL A 360 11.77 -17.54 -7.73
N ILE A 361 12.30 -17.71 -6.51
CA ILE A 361 13.73 -17.49 -6.22
C ILE A 361 14.60 -18.44 -7.06
N SER A 362 14.21 -19.72 -7.17
CA SER A 362 14.93 -20.71 -7.98
C SER A 362 14.92 -20.34 -9.46
N ALA A 363 13.78 -19.92 -10.00
CA ALA A 363 13.64 -19.47 -11.39
C ALA A 363 14.43 -18.18 -11.67
N THR A 364 14.49 -17.26 -10.70
CA THR A 364 15.29 -16.02 -10.79
C THR A 364 16.77 -16.33 -10.96
N ALA A 365 17.30 -17.25 -10.13
CA ALA A 365 18.69 -17.68 -10.20
C ALA A 365 18.99 -18.45 -11.50
N LYS A 366 18.07 -19.32 -11.93
CA LYS A 366 18.19 -20.03 -13.22
C LYS A 366 18.26 -19.07 -14.40
N GLY A 367 17.37 -18.07 -14.44
CA GLY A 367 17.40 -17.06 -15.50
C GLY A 367 18.70 -16.25 -15.51
N ALA A 368 19.28 -15.98 -14.34
CA ALA A 368 20.60 -15.33 -14.26
C ALA A 368 21.71 -16.23 -14.82
N GLU A 369 21.74 -17.51 -14.44
CA GLU A 369 22.71 -18.50 -14.91
C GLU A 369 22.62 -18.78 -16.42
N GLU A 370 21.41 -18.71 -16.99
CA GLU A 370 21.21 -18.81 -18.44
C GLU A 370 21.73 -17.57 -19.17
N TYR A 371 21.43 -16.38 -18.65
CA TYR A 371 21.86 -15.13 -19.27
C TYR A 371 23.39 -14.97 -19.32
N VAL A 372 24.10 -15.30 -18.24
CA VAL A 372 25.57 -15.10 -18.17
C VAL A 372 26.36 -15.98 -19.15
N LYS A 373 25.73 -16.98 -19.78
CA LYS A 373 26.34 -17.76 -20.87
C LYS A 373 26.53 -16.93 -22.15
N GLU A 374 25.74 -15.87 -22.32
CA GLU A 374 25.63 -15.09 -23.56
C GLU A 374 25.86 -13.58 -23.35
N GLY A 375 25.76 -13.06 -22.12
CA GLY A 375 25.89 -11.63 -21.82
C GLY A 375 26.50 -11.31 -20.45
N ASN A 376 26.88 -10.04 -20.23
CA ASN A 376 27.46 -9.56 -18.96
C ASN A 376 26.94 -8.16 -18.54
N ASN A 377 25.75 -7.78 -19.00
CA ASN A 377 25.06 -6.58 -18.55
C ASN A 377 24.10 -6.92 -17.40
N ILE A 378 24.21 -6.23 -16.26
CA ILE A 378 23.41 -6.55 -15.06
C ILE A 378 21.94 -6.18 -15.20
N ILE A 379 21.61 -5.16 -16.00
CA ILE A 379 20.22 -4.77 -16.27
C ILE A 379 19.53 -5.87 -17.07
N GLU A 380 20.19 -6.34 -18.14
CA GLU A 380 19.69 -7.43 -18.98
C GLU A 380 19.60 -8.75 -18.20
N LEU A 381 20.55 -9.03 -17.29
CA LEU A 381 20.46 -10.15 -16.36
C LEU A 381 19.19 -10.06 -15.51
N LEU A 382 18.96 -8.91 -14.85
CA LEU A 382 17.79 -8.71 -14.00
C LEU A 382 16.49 -8.82 -14.80
N GLU A 383 16.43 -8.30 -16.02
CA GLU A 383 15.28 -8.43 -16.92
C GLU A 383 15.00 -9.90 -17.31
N HIS A 384 16.05 -10.66 -17.62
CA HIS A 384 15.95 -12.08 -17.94
C HIS A 384 15.48 -12.89 -16.72
N SER A 385 16.13 -12.70 -15.57
CA SER A 385 15.72 -13.30 -14.29
C SER A 385 14.28 -12.96 -13.93
N HIS A 386 13.84 -11.72 -14.13
CA HIS A 386 12.47 -11.28 -13.86
C HIS A 386 11.45 -11.92 -14.78
N LYS A 387 11.79 -12.12 -16.06
CA LYS A 387 10.94 -12.86 -17.00
C LYS A 387 10.70 -14.29 -16.49
N GLU A 388 11.76 -15.00 -16.11
CA GLU A 388 11.65 -16.37 -15.57
C GLU A 388 10.91 -16.40 -14.23
N ALA A 389 11.16 -15.43 -13.34
CA ALA A 389 10.44 -15.27 -12.08
C ALA A 389 8.93 -15.09 -12.30
N ARG A 390 8.51 -14.31 -13.30
CA ARG A 390 7.10 -14.10 -13.65
C ARG A 390 6.43 -15.33 -14.24
N ILE A 391 7.17 -16.18 -14.95
CA ILE A 391 6.66 -17.47 -15.43
C ILE A 391 6.42 -18.38 -14.23
N ALA A 392 7.43 -18.56 -13.38
CA ALA A 392 7.31 -19.36 -12.16
C ALA A 392 6.20 -18.87 -11.22
N LEU A 393 6.03 -17.54 -11.08
CA LEU A 393 4.95 -16.95 -10.31
C LEU A 393 3.57 -17.41 -10.81
N LYS A 394 3.34 -17.39 -12.12
CA LYS A 394 2.06 -17.86 -12.68
C LYS A 394 1.86 -19.36 -12.46
N GLU A 395 2.92 -20.15 -12.53
CA GLU A 395 2.86 -21.60 -12.30
C GLU A 395 2.51 -21.95 -10.86
N THR A 396 2.78 -21.07 -9.88
CA THR A 396 2.38 -21.30 -8.47
C THR A 396 0.89 -21.59 -8.34
N THR A 397 0.04 -20.93 -9.13
CA THR A 397 -1.41 -21.15 -9.15
C THR A 397 -1.77 -22.60 -9.41
N GLU A 398 -1.06 -23.29 -10.31
CA GLU A 398 -1.37 -24.68 -10.68
C GLU A 398 -0.70 -25.72 -9.76
N LYS A 399 0.35 -25.34 -9.05
CA LYS A 399 1.15 -26.24 -8.20
C LYS A 399 0.52 -26.51 -6.84
N LEU A 400 -0.30 -25.60 -6.32
CA LEU A 400 -0.98 -25.75 -5.03
C LEU A 400 -2.49 -25.69 -5.20
N GLU A 401 -3.21 -26.72 -4.72
CA GLU A 401 -4.67 -26.79 -4.85
C GLU A 401 -5.38 -25.56 -4.27
N VAL A 402 -4.88 -25.01 -3.16
CA VAL A 402 -5.49 -23.85 -2.50
C VAL A 402 -5.35 -22.58 -3.35
N LEU A 403 -4.22 -22.40 -4.05
CA LEU A 403 -4.01 -21.28 -4.95
C LEU A 403 -4.90 -21.43 -6.20
N LYS A 404 -4.96 -22.65 -6.76
CA LYS A 404 -5.83 -23.00 -7.89
C LYS A 404 -7.30 -22.75 -7.61
N LYS A 405 -7.81 -23.21 -6.46
CA LYS A 405 -9.21 -23.04 -6.05
C LYS A 405 -9.60 -21.57 -5.90
N ASN A 406 -8.66 -20.73 -5.45
CA ASN A 406 -8.88 -19.30 -5.28
C ASN A 406 -8.52 -18.47 -6.54
N ASN A 407 -7.97 -19.11 -7.58
CA ASN A 407 -7.51 -18.46 -8.81
C ASN A 407 -6.53 -17.30 -8.53
N VAL A 408 -5.59 -17.53 -7.63
CA VAL A 408 -4.53 -16.58 -7.23
C VAL A 408 -3.15 -17.22 -7.36
N VAL A 409 -2.11 -16.40 -7.38
CA VAL A 409 -0.70 -16.83 -7.27
C VAL A 409 -0.28 -16.85 -5.80
N ASP A 410 0.89 -17.43 -5.49
CA ASP A 410 1.46 -17.35 -4.14
C ASP A 410 1.75 -15.88 -3.74
N ALA A 411 1.31 -15.50 -2.54
CA ALA A 411 1.43 -14.12 -2.06
C ALA A 411 2.90 -13.73 -1.82
N GLY A 412 3.66 -14.61 -1.18
CA GLY A 412 5.08 -14.40 -0.94
C GLY A 412 5.87 -14.27 -2.25
N ALA A 413 5.60 -15.16 -3.20
CA ALA A 413 6.18 -15.11 -4.54
C ALA A 413 5.88 -13.80 -5.27
N LEU A 414 4.64 -13.28 -5.20
CA LEU A 414 4.32 -11.98 -5.77
C LEU A 414 5.13 -10.86 -5.11
N GLY A 415 5.24 -10.88 -3.78
CA GLY A 415 6.07 -9.94 -3.04
C GLY A 415 7.54 -9.96 -3.51
N PHE A 416 8.11 -11.14 -3.69
CA PHE A 416 9.47 -11.28 -4.22
C PHE A 416 9.61 -10.75 -5.66
N VAL A 417 8.63 -10.98 -6.54
CA VAL A 417 8.62 -10.39 -7.88
C VAL A 417 8.59 -8.87 -7.83
N ARG A 418 7.81 -8.26 -6.91
CA ARG A 418 7.81 -6.81 -6.70
C ARG A 418 9.20 -6.30 -6.28
N ILE A 419 9.90 -7.02 -5.41
CA ILE A 419 11.30 -6.68 -5.03
C ILE A 419 12.21 -6.70 -6.27
N LEU A 420 12.10 -7.73 -7.11
CA LEU A 420 12.91 -7.84 -8.32
C LEU A 420 12.61 -6.75 -9.36
N GLU A 421 11.34 -6.33 -9.49
CA GLU A 421 10.97 -5.15 -10.29
C GLU A 421 11.68 -3.89 -9.76
N SER A 422 11.79 -3.71 -8.44
CA SER A 422 12.53 -2.59 -7.86
C SER A 422 14.02 -2.63 -8.20
N PHE A 423 14.64 -3.82 -8.27
CA PHE A 423 16.05 -3.94 -8.68
C PHE A 423 16.23 -3.42 -10.12
N ILE A 424 15.32 -3.76 -11.03
CA ILE A 424 15.35 -3.29 -12.43
C ILE A 424 15.13 -1.78 -12.51
N GLU A 425 14.10 -1.27 -11.84
CA GLU A 425 13.74 0.15 -11.84
C GLU A 425 14.90 1.01 -11.31
N SER A 426 15.47 0.63 -10.16
CA SER A 426 16.62 1.31 -9.56
C SER A 426 17.85 1.31 -10.47
N THR A 427 18.16 0.18 -11.12
CA THR A 427 19.32 0.10 -12.03
C THR A 427 19.15 0.90 -13.32
N LYS A 428 17.90 1.17 -13.74
CA LYS A 428 17.57 2.06 -14.86
C LYS A 428 17.49 3.54 -14.47
N GLY A 429 17.60 3.86 -13.18
CA GLY A 429 17.35 5.21 -12.67
C GLY A 429 15.87 5.63 -12.75
N GLU A 430 14.97 4.66 -12.94
CA GLU A 430 13.53 4.86 -12.86
C GLU A 430 13.16 4.84 -11.38
N VAL A 431 13.04 6.01 -10.78
CA VAL A 431 12.56 6.12 -9.40
C VAL A 431 11.04 5.91 -9.43
N PRO A 432 10.47 4.97 -8.65
CA PRO A 432 9.04 4.94 -8.44
C PRO A 432 8.58 6.29 -7.90
N ALA A 433 7.52 6.88 -8.45
CA ALA A 433 6.87 8.02 -7.80
C ALA A 433 6.34 7.56 -6.43
N VAL A 434 7.07 7.85 -5.36
CA VAL A 434 6.71 7.35 -4.02
C VAL A 434 5.65 8.25 -3.38
N SER A 435 4.52 7.65 -3.09
CA SER A 435 3.59 8.03 -2.03
C SER A 435 3.98 7.27 -0.76
N ILE A 436 4.16 7.98 0.36
CA ILE A 436 4.65 7.40 1.62
C ILE A 436 3.45 6.95 2.46
N MET A 437 3.28 5.63 2.61
CA MET A 437 2.43 5.04 3.65
C MET A 437 3.08 5.23 5.03
N ALA A 438 2.23 5.45 6.03
CA ALA A 438 2.60 5.61 7.43
C ALA A 438 2.55 4.25 8.18
N PRO A 439 3.04 4.14 9.44
CA PRO A 439 3.12 2.86 10.13
C PRO A 439 1.71 2.31 10.43
N ILE A 440 1.53 1.02 10.18
CA ILE A 440 0.30 0.28 10.46
C ILE A 440 0.47 -0.49 11.76
N ASN A 441 -0.53 -0.37 12.65
CA ASN A 441 -0.66 -1.21 13.83
C ASN A 441 -1.13 -2.61 13.43
N LEU A 442 -0.44 -3.62 13.95
CA LEU A 442 -0.76 -5.04 13.84
C LEU A 442 -2.17 -5.32 14.40
N ILE A 443 -3.06 -5.86 13.58
CA ILE A 443 -4.25 -6.57 14.04
C ILE A 443 -4.29 -7.89 13.28
N THR A 444 -4.07 -8.98 14.02
CA THR A 444 -4.15 -10.36 13.56
C THR A 444 -5.48 -10.95 14.05
N GLU A 445 -6.42 -11.22 13.15
CA GLU A 445 -7.42 -12.27 13.39
C GLU A 445 -6.91 -13.51 12.69
N GLN A 446 -6.26 -14.39 13.46
CA GLN A 446 -5.83 -15.70 12.97
C GLN A 446 -6.94 -16.74 13.19
N PRO A 447 -7.10 -17.73 12.29
CA PRO A 447 -7.90 -18.91 12.59
C PRO A 447 -7.34 -19.60 13.85
N PRO A 448 -8.17 -20.33 14.62
CA PRO A 448 -7.76 -20.90 15.90
C PRO A 448 -6.53 -21.80 15.70
N PRO A 449 -5.42 -21.52 16.41
CA PRO A 449 -4.17 -22.23 16.18
C PRO A 449 -4.28 -23.69 16.64
N LYS A 450 -3.58 -24.58 15.93
CA LYS A 450 -3.50 -26.03 16.28
C LYS A 450 -2.80 -26.25 17.64
N TYR A 451 -1.86 -25.37 17.95
CA TYR A 451 -1.11 -25.34 19.20
C TYR A 451 -1.46 -24.08 19.96
N ARG A 452 -1.44 -24.16 21.29
CA ARG A 452 -1.88 -23.06 22.13
C ARG A 452 -0.98 -21.82 22.04
N TYR A 453 0.33 -22.00 21.94
CA TYR A 453 1.26 -20.87 22.02
C TYR A 453 2.02 -20.64 20.72
N CYS A 454 2.23 -19.37 20.39
CA CYS A 454 3.15 -18.89 19.36
C CYS A 454 4.35 -18.22 20.03
N LEU A 455 5.56 -18.74 19.79
CA LEU A 455 6.80 -18.23 20.37
C LEU A 455 7.64 -17.55 19.30
N GLN A 456 7.91 -16.26 19.49
CA GLN A 456 8.93 -15.53 18.73
C GLN A 456 10.14 -15.25 19.63
N ILE A 457 11.27 -15.86 19.30
CA ILE A 457 12.46 -15.89 20.13
C ILE A 457 13.63 -15.26 19.36
N GLY A 458 14.33 -14.32 19.99
CA GLY A 458 15.62 -13.83 19.51
C GLY A 458 16.68 -14.02 20.59
N PHE A 459 17.85 -14.53 20.22
CA PHE A 459 18.94 -14.75 21.17
C PHE A 459 20.30 -14.66 20.49
N ASP A 460 21.34 -14.41 21.29
CA ASP A 460 22.72 -14.48 20.85
C ASP A 460 23.26 -15.90 21.11
N LYS A 461 23.85 -16.51 20.08
CA LYS A 461 24.38 -17.86 20.11
C LYS A 461 25.65 -17.90 20.96
N ASN A 462 25.69 -18.78 21.96
CA ASN A 462 26.86 -18.98 22.82
C ASN A 462 27.21 -20.47 22.90
N GLY A 463 27.63 -21.02 21.75
CA GLY A 463 27.74 -22.47 21.54
C GLY A 463 26.45 -23.05 20.93
N GLY A 464 26.34 -24.37 20.91
CA GLY A 464 25.16 -25.09 20.37
C GLY A 464 25.15 -25.21 18.84
N ASP A 465 24.57 -26.30 18.35
CA ASP A 465 24.35 -26.54 16.93
C ASP A 465 22.91 -26.17 16.56
N ILE A 466 22.75 -25.23 15.61
CA ILE A 466 21.43 -24.79 15.15
C ILE A 466 20.73 -25.89 14.35
N GLN A 467 21.48 -26.77 13.70
CA GLN A 467 20.87 -27.91 13.02
C GLN A 467 20.27 -28.89 14.03
N GLN A 468 21.02 -29.20 15.10
CA GLN A 468 20.50 -30.02 16.21
C GLN A 468 19.31 -29.34 16.90
N LEU A 469 19.38 -28.02 17.16
CA LEU A 469 18.25 -27.27 17.72
C LEU A 469 16.99 -27.40 16.84
N LYS A 470 17.13 -27.34 15.52
CA LYS A 470 16.00 -27.54 14.60
C LYS A 470 15.40 -28.94 14.75
N GLU A 471 16.23 -29.97 14.88
CA GLU A 471 15.77 -31.34 15.06
C GLU A 471 15.04 -31.52 16.40
N ASP A 472 15.61 -31.01 17.50
CA ASP A 472 15.05 -31.12 18.84
C ASP A 472 13.69 -30.38 18.96
N LEU A 473 13.62 -29.15 18.44
CA LEU A 473 12.41 -28.35 18.44
C LEU A 473 11.31 -28.88 17.51
N SER A 474 11.67 -29.65 16.46
CA SER A 474 10.69 -30.29 15.57
C SER A 474 9.79 -31.31 16.29
N LEU A 475 10.23 -31.82 17.45
CA LEU A 475 9.47 -32.73 18.30
C LEU A 475 8.47 -32.00 19.22
N LEU A 476 8.67 -30.70 19.43
CA LEU A 476 7.93 -29.89 20.42
C LEU A 476 6.82 -29.04 19.82
N GLY A 477 6.79 -28.87 18.50
CA GLY A 477 5.87 -27.97 17.83
C GLY A 477 5.86 -28.12 16.32
N ASN A 478 5.17 -27.20 15.64
CA ASN A 478 5.17 -27.11 14.19
C ASN A 478 5.46 -25.69 13.70
N SER A 479 5.50 -25.54 12.37
CA SER A 479 5.75 -24.25 11.71
C SER A 479 7.02 -23.57 12.24
N MET A 480 8.05 -24.37 12.52
CA MET A 480 9.30 -23.90 13.10
C MET A 480 10.19 -23.27 12.02
N GLU A 481 10.73 -22.10 12.34
CA GLU A 481 11.60 -21.31 11.47
C GLU A 481 12.80 -20.82 12.25
N VAL A 482 14.02 -21.04 11.74
CA VAL A 482 15.25 -20.63 12.42
C VAL A 482 16.24 -20.04 11.43
N ILE A 483 16.69 -18.82 11.71
CA ILE A 483 17.72 -18.13 10.94
C ILE A 483 18.82 -17.63 11.88
N GLU A 484 20.07 -17.75 11.45
CA GLU A 484 21.27 -17.29 12.15
C GLU A 484 22.07 -16.33 11.27
N ALA A 485 22.50 -15.19 11.81
CA ALA A 485 23.56 -14.36 11.22
C ALA A 485 24.31 -13.55 12.27
N GLU A 486 25.63 -13.38 12.07
CA GLU A 486 26.50 -12.56 12.94
C GLU A 486 26.41 -12.97 14.43
N GLY A 487 26.25 -14.28 14.70
CA GLY A 487 26.11 -14.82 16.05
C GLY A 487 24.73 -14.59 16.70
N ARG A 488 23.76 -14.04 15.99
CA ARG A 488 22.39 -13.85 16.46
C ARG A 488 21.43 -14.79 15.76
N VAL A 489 20.48 -15.34 16.52
CA VAL A 489 19.50 -16.31 16.06
C VAL A 489 18.09 -15.75 16.25
N ARG A 490 17.24 -15.96 15.24
CA ARG A 490 15.80 -15.73 15.29
C ARG A 490 15.10 -17.06 15.10
N LEU A 491 14.22 -17.41 16.04
CA LEU A 491 13.44 -18.64 16.09
C LEU A 491 11.96 -18.27 16.20
N HIS A 492 11.14 -18.93 15.40
CA HIS A 492 9.67 -18.90 15.51
C HIS A 492 9.18 -20.35 15.59
N ILE A 493 8.28 -20.66 16.52
CA ILE A 493 7.65 -21.98 16.65
C ILE A 493 6.27 -21.88 17.30
N HIS A 494 5.33 -22.71 16.83
CA HIS A 494 4.05 -22.92 17.50
C HIS A 494 4.10 -24.21 18.33
N CYS A 495 3.76 -24.14 19.61
CA CYS A 495 3.89 -25.27 20.55
C CYS A 495 2.85 -25.21 21.69
N ASP A 496 2.62 -26.33 22.37
CA ASP A 496 1.75 -26.36 23.57
C ASP A 496 2.51 -26.08 24.87
N SER A 497 3.84 -26.21 24.85
CA SER A 497 4.70 -26.07 26.04
C SER A 497 5.86 -25.09 25.77
N PRO A 498 5.68 -23.79 26.03
CA PRO A 498 6.74 -22.80 25.93
C PRO A 498 7.96 -23.14 26.79
N GLU A 499 7.74 -23.79 27.94
CA GLU A 499 8.82 -24.21 28.85
C GLU A 499 9.69 -25.31 28.25
N SER A 500 9.11 -26.24 27.49
CA SER A 500 9.89 -27.25 26.76
C SER A 500 10.78 -26.61 25.70
N VAL A 501 10.27 -25.61 24.97
CA VAL A 501 11.07 -24.85 24.00
C VAL A 501 12.20 -24.07 24.69
N LYS A 502 11.94 -23.47 25.86
CA LYS A 502 12.97 -22.77 26.64
C LYS A 502 14.09 -23.69 27.11
N ALA A 503 13.78 -24.94 27.46
CA ALA A 503 14.77 -25.91 27.93
C ALA A 503 15.84 -26.21 26.86
N GLU A 504 15.43 -26.27 25.58
CA GLU A 504 16.34 -26.49 24.44
C GLU A 504 17.26 -25.28 24.17
N LEU A 505 16.96 -24.11 24.75
CA LEU A 505 17.74 -22.87 24.57
C LEU A 505 18.78 -22.65 25.68
N SER A 506 19.17 -23.69 26.42
CA SER A 506 20.14 -23.59 27.53
C SER A 506 21.51 -23.00 27.14
N PHE A 507 21.89 -23.06 25.86
CA PHE A 507 23.13 -22.51 25.34
C PHE A 507 23.02 -21.04 24.91
N ALA A 508 21.82 -20.45 24.89
CA ALA A 508 21.57 -19.12 24.35
C ALA A 508 21.84 -18.00 25.38
N LYS A 509 22.27 -16.83 24.89
CA LYS A 509 22.44 -15.58 25.67
C LYS A 509 21.48 -14.50 25.18
N ASP A 510 21.21 -13.50 26.02
CA ASP A 510 20.37 -12.34 25.69
C ASP A 510 19.03 -12.72 25.03
N ILE A 511 18.40 -13.75 25.60
CA ILE A 511 17.17 -14.33 25.09
C ILE A 511 16.02 -13.35 25.31
N ASN A 512 15.36 -12.98 24.22
CA ASN A 512 14.10 -12.27 24.21
C ASN A 512 13.02 -13.19 23.65
N ILE A 513 12.03 -13.54 24.47
CA ILE A 513 10.93 -14.42 24.12
C ILE A 513 9.64 -13.62 24.18
N HIS A 514 8.93 -13.57 23.06
CA HIS A 514 7.56 -13.12 22.99
C HIS A 514 6.65 -14.35 22.85
N ILE A 515 5.68 -14.51 23.75
CA ILE A 515 4.74 -15.63 23.78
C ILE A 515 3.34 -15.05 23.56
N GLU A 516 2.64 -15.56 22.56
CA GLU A 516 1.22 -15.28 22.33
C GLU A 516 0.43 -16.57 22.62
N ASP A 517 -0.68 -16.46 23.38
CA ASP A 517 -1.63 -17.53 23.76
C ASP A 517 -2.91 -17.41 22.91
#